data_AF-A0A935U514-F1
#
_entry.id   AF-A0A935U514-F1
#
_cell.length_a   1.000
_cell.length_b   1.000
_cell.length_c   1.000
_cell.angle_alpha   90.00
_cell.angle_beta   90.00
_cell.angle_gamma   90.00
#
_symmetry.space_group_name_H-M   'P 1'
#
loop_
_entity.id
_entity.type
_entity.pdbx_description
1 polymer ?
#
loop_
_entity_poly.entity_id
_entity_poly.type
_entity_poly.pdbx_seq_one_letter_code
_entity_poly.pdbx_strand_id
1 'polypeptide(L)'
;MKRSLFVLLLALACMMSPAAAPAADWGDNARYHQAFTLYGGSKSDPFDLYYPVELTRPGLVRVIVSVESGSGPSQHRIRATLVDARIFDPKKTPSGFWDQIYRSVRPVAKTAQSVMEIHPMVKVSEKIIGEVVTYLKNITHVFTGDKKKKPPAYYHGHKVMESSMPMSGLDHAVDHPELAATAGRYLVILQNFSSQTVKGKLLIDYPGTAWEVDPEIEKGYEVKADLSVESLGLDGANRVMVVIAGASMRGVPAVRWNDPREKSIRLVLKVDGQERKSVPLQEFDPGMKLSKSGRQTLRYVSDLAVDREAEVTAVIDPDGRLVEGNTRNNRKAERLAPGQQRQRHKRGEAGSALSASDPAGPATGAENRPDLAVTRIWLNAARRVNVEIRNLGGPVPPELWQLSGADQPVLQLTQNGRSWAMAPLSAFDPQRLLSREGASVVYVLDVPLNGPATVGAVIDATGRIDDRDRTNNAKAESLSPR
;
A
#
# COMPACT_ATOMS: atom_id res chain seq x y z
N MET A 1 3.86 -22.02 -53.79
CA MET A 1 3.32 -22.27 -52.43
C MET A 1 4.13 -21.59 -51.30
N LYS A 2 4.68 -20.37 -51.43
CA LYS A 2 5.53 -19.76 -50.38
C LYS A 2 5.10 -18.37 -49.86
N ARG A 3 4.09 -17.72 -50.46
CA ARG A 3 3.63 -16.38 -50.02
C ARG A 3 2.46 -16.42 -49.04
N SER A 4 1.64 -17.47 -49.08
CA SER A 4 0.47 -17.62 -48.21
C SER A 4 0.82 -17.93 -46.75
N LEU A 5 1.96 -18.58 -46.50
CA LEU A 5 2.41 -18.92 -45.14
C LEU A 5 2.94 -17.70 -44.37
N PHE A 6 3.49 -16.70 -45.07
CA PHE A 6 4.07 -15.51 -44.45
C PHE A 6 2.99 -14.51 -43.97
N VAL A 7 1.88 -14.41 -44.71
CA VAL A 7 0.73 -13.57 -44.33
C VAL A 7 0.00 -14.15 -43.12
N LEU A 8 -0.07 -15.48 -43.00
CA LEU A 8 -0.68 -16.14 -41.84
C LEU A 8 0.14 -15.92 -40.55
N LEU A 9 1.47 -15.97 -40.65
CA LEU A 9 2.39 -15.70 -39.52
C LEU A 9 2.35 -14.24 -39.06
N LEU A 10 2.19 -13.29 -39.98
CA LEU A 10 2.05 -11.87 -39.64
C LEU A 10 0.69 -11.57 -38.99
N ALA A 11 -0.39 -12.21 -39.45
CA ALA A 11 -1.71 -12.07 -38.84
C ALA A 11 -1.77 -12.69 -37.44
N LEU A 12 -1.05 -13.81 -37.20
CA LEU A 12 -0.98 -14.44 -35.88
C LEU A 12 -0.17 -13.61 -34.87
N ALA A 13 0.86 -12.88 -35.33
CA ALA A 13 1.64 -11.98 -34.49
C ALA A 13 0.84 -10.72 -34.05
N CYS A 14 -0.13 -10.28 -34.86
CA CYS A 14 -1.03 -9.17 -34.52
C CYS A 14 -2.18 -9.56 -33.57
N MET A 15 -2.41 -10.85 -33.32
CA MET A 15 -3.42 -11.34 -32.37
C MET A 15 -2.86 -11.65 -30.97
N MET A 16 -1.57 -11.42 -30.75
CA MET A 16 -1.02 -11.32 -29.39
C MET A 16 -1.52 -10.01 -28.79
N SER A 17 -2.71 -10.05 -28.19
CA SER A 17 -3.24 -8.94 -27.41
C SER A 17 -2.15 -8.45 -26.44
N PRO A 18 -1.84 -7.13 -26.41
CA PRO A 18 -0.89 -6.62 -25.43
C PRO A 18 -1.37 -7.06 -24.07
N ALA A 19 -0.54 -7.84 -23.37
CA ALA A 19 -0.81 -8.22 -21.99
C ALA A 19 -1.15 -6.94 -21.25
N ALA A 20 -2.39 -6.82 -20.78
CA ALA A 20 -2.80 -5.68 -19.99
C ALA A 20 -1.83 -5.60 -18.83
N ALA A 21 -1.04 -4.51 -18.77
CA ALA A 21 -0.15 -4.29 -17.65
C ALA A 21 -1.01 -4.41 -16.38
N PRO A 22 -0.58 -5.17 -15.37
CA PRO A 22 -1.34 -5.27 -14.13
C PRO A 22 -1.61 -3.85 -13.65
N ALA A 23 -2.89 -3.52 -13.46
CA ALA A 23 -3.27 -2.24 -12.90
C ALA A 23 -2.49 -2.09 -11.60
N ALA A 24 -1.56 -1.12 -11.58
CA ALA A 24 -0.74 -0.89 -10.41
C ALA A 24 -1.67 -0.72 -9.20
N ASP A 25 -1.45 -1.53 -8.16
CA ASP A 25 -2.22 -1.44 -6.93
C ASP A 25 -2.06 -0.01 -6.39
N TRP A 26 -3.16 0.63 -6.02
CA TRP A 26 -3.19 2.04 -5.65
C TRP A 26 -2.36 2.33 -4.38
N GLY A 27 -1.94 1.28 -3.67
CA GLY A 27 -1.03 1.34 -2.53
C GLY A 27 0.44 1.62 -2.87
N ASP A 28 0.84 1.51 -4.14
CA ASP A 28 2.24 1.63 -4.58
C ASP A 28 2.59 3.01 -5.15
N ASN A 29 1.64 3.94 -5.18
CA ASN A 29 1.87 5.26 -5.75
C ASN A 29 2.56 6.21 -4.76
N ALA A 30 3.39 7.09 -5.32
CA ALA A 30 3.81 8.29 -4.64
C ALA A 30 2.62 9.20 -4.40
N ARG A 31 2.71 9.94 -3.30
CA ARG A 31 1.63 10.82 -2.85
C ARG A 31 2.19 12.11 -2.31
N TYR A 32 1.70 13.21 -2.86
CA TYR A 32 1.81 14.53 -2.26
C TYR A 32 0.45 14.86 -1.65
N HIS A 33 0.36 15.09 -0.35
CA HIS A 33 -0.93 15.50 0.25
C HIS A 33 -0.69 16.54 1.34
N GLN A 34 -0.90 17.81 1.00
CA GLN A 34 -0.57 18.92 1.90
C GLN A 34 -1.68 19.96 1.95
N ALA A 35 -1.76 20.66 3.08
CA ALA A 35 -2.54 21.87 3.17
C ALA A 35 -1.83 22.99 2.39
N PHE A 36 -2.59 23.86 1.73
CA PHE A 36 -2.07 25.04 1.05
C PHE A 36 -2.79 26.30 1.50
N THR A 37 -2.10 27.43 1.33
CA THR A 37 -2.70 28.77 1.37
C THR A 37 -2.36 29.45 0.04
N LEU A 38 -3.38 29.75 -0.76
CA LEU A 38 -3.29 30.53 -1.98
C LEU A 38 -3.68 31.97 -1.66
N TYR A 39 -2.73 32.90 -1.74
CA TYR A 39 -3.03 34.32 -1.56
C TYR A 39 -3.86 34.87 -2.72
N GLY A 40 -4.44 36.05 -2.50
CA GLY A 40 -5.22 36.73 -3.53
C GLY A 40 -4.36 37.12 -4.74
N GLY A 41 -4.92 36.95 -5.94
CA GLY A 41 -4.39 37.44 -7.20
C GLY A 41 -5.45 38.21 -7.99
N SER A 42 -5.26 38.29 -9.31
CA SER A 42 -6.16 38.95 -10.25
C SER A 42 -6.35 38.13 -11.53
N LYS A 43 -7.26 38.55 -12.41
CA LYS A 43 -7.48 37.88 -13.70
C LYS A 43 -6.22 37.89 -14.59
N SER A 44 -5.48 38.99 -14.58
CA SER A 44 -4.25 39.17 -15.37
C SER A 44 -3.00 38.73 -14.63
N ASP A 45 -3.08 38.51 -13.33
CA ASP A 45 -1.95 38.13 -12.48
C ASP A 45 -2.40 37.26 -11.31
N PRO A 46 -2.60 35.95 -11.55
CA PRO A 46 -3.00 35.03 -10.49
C PRO A 46 -1.85 34.80 -9.51
N PHE A 47 -2.19 34.45 -8.27
CA PHE A 47 -1.22 33.88 -7.36
C PHE A 47 -1.05 32.39 -7.67
N ASP A 48 0.17 31.95 -7.91
CA ASP A 48 0.47 30.60 -8.37
C ASP A 48 1.32 29.82 -7.36
N LEU A 49 0.95 28.57 -7.12
CA LEU A 49 1.76 27.55 -6.44
C LEU A 49 2.11 26.44 -7.43
N TYR A 50 3.30 25.88 -7.28
CA TYR A 50 3.89 24.95 -8.23
C TYR A 50 4.34 23.71 -7.48
N TYR A 51 3.97 22.55 -7.99
CA TYR A 51 4.22 21.25 -7.36
C TYR A 51 4.85 20.31 -8.40
N PRO A 52 6.20 20.19 -8.40
CA PRO A 52 6.89 19.28 -9.30
C PRO A 52 6.69 17.83 -8.84
N VAL A 53 6.37 16.95 -9.77
CA VAL A 53 6.28 15.51 -9.54
C VAL A 53 7.10 14.76 -10.58
N GLU A 54 7.70 13.66 -10.14
CA GLU A 54 8.55 12.82 -10.98
C GLU A 54 8.01 11.39 -10.98
N LEU A 55 7.60 10.94 -12.16
CA LEU A 55 7.10 9.62 -12.42
C LEU A 55 8.29 8.70 -12.72
N THR A 56 8.25 7.51 -12.14
CA THR A 56 9.27 6.47 -12.32
C THR A 56 8.78 5.31 -13.19
N ARG A 57 7.47 5.26 -13.44
CA ARG A 57 6.81 4.24 -14.25
C ARG A 57 5.54 4.83 -14.89
N PRO A 58 5.01 4.20 -15.95
CA PRO A 58 3.72 4.56 -16.50
C PRO A 58 2.60 4.37 -15.49
N GLY A 59 1.52 5.12 -15.63
CA GLY A 59 0.38 5.04 -14.72
C GLY A 59 -0.47 6.30 -14.73
N LEU A 60 -1.31 6.45 -13.72
CA LEU A 60 -2.24 7.57 -13.60
C LEU A 60 -1.68 8.65 -12.68
N VAL A 61 -1.63 9.89 -13.17
CA VAL A 61 -1.45 11.08 -12.35
C VAL A 61 -2.82 11.63 -12.00
N ARG A 62 -3.14 11.70 -10.71
CA ARG A 62 -4.38 12.28 -10.20
C ARG A 62 -4.08 13.49 -9.35
N VAL A 63 -4.69 14.62 -9.68
CA VAL A 63 -4.63 15.85 -8.90
C VAL A 63 -6.01 16.14 -8.35
N ILE A 64 -6.16 16.18 -7.03
CA ILE A 64 -7.39 16.56 -6.33
C ILE A 64 -7.08 17.79 -5.49
N VAL A 65 -7.91 18.81 -5.66
CA VAL A 65 -7.89 20.03 -4.84
C VAL A 65 -9.19 20.06 -4.04
N SER A 66 -9.07 20.25 -2.73
CA SER A 66 -10.20 20.52 -1.85
C SER A 66 -10.05 21.91 -1.24
N VAL A 67 -11.12 22.71 -1.27
CA VAL A 67 -11.15 24.07 -0.72
C VAL A 67 -11.91 24.04 0.60
N GLU A 68 -11.27 24.47 1.69
CA GLU A 68 -11.82 24.38 3.04
C GLU A 68 -12.36 25.72 3.55
N SER A 69 -11.71 26.84 3.21
CA SER A 69 -12.15 28.17 3.63
C SER A 69 -11.57 29.29 2.76
N GLY A 70 -12.33 30.38 2.71
CA GLY A 70 -12.03 31.64 2.03
C GLY A 70 -13.22 32.57 2.22
N SER A 71 -13.00 33.88 2.22
CA SER A 71 -14.03 34.88 2.53
C SER A 71 -15.12 34.89 1.44
N GLY A 72 -16.11 34.00 1.56
CA GLY A 72 -17.33 33.98 0.74
C GLY A 72 -17.42 32.84 -0.29
N PRO A 73 -18.46 31.98 -0.25
CA PRO A 73 -18.62 30.80 -1.12
C PRO A 73 -19.04 31.11 -2.58
N SER A 74 -18.69 32.26 -3.14
CA SER A 74 -19.09 32.63 -4.52
C SER A 74 -18.03 33.34 -5.37
N GLN A 75 -16.82 33.57 -4.87
CA GLN A 75 -15.82 34.41 -5.59
C GLN A 75 -14.48 33.73 -5.88
N HIS A 76 -14.25 32.52 -5.42
CA HIS A 76 -12.96 31.85 -5.67
C HIS A 76 -12.88 31.35 -7.11
N ARG A 77 -11.88 31.86 -7.84
CA ARG A 77 -11.56 31.41 -9.20
C ARG A 77 -10.23 30.68 -9.13
N ILE A 78 -10.26 29.44 -8.64
CA ILE A 78 -9.06 28.62 -8.49
C ILE A 78 -8.97 27.67 -9.68
N ARG A 79 -7.75 27.38 -10.12
CA ARG A 79 -7.49 26.44 -11.19
C ARG A 79 -6.31 25.55 -10.86
N ALA A 80 -6.47 24.25 -11.04
CA ALA A 80 -5.36 23.30 -11.11
C ALA A 80 -5.04 23.02 -12.58
N THR A 81 -3.78 23.09 -12.97
CA THR A 81 -3.30 22.79 -14.33
C THR A 81 -2.18 21.78 -14.24
N LEU A 82 -2.19 20.77 -15.13
CA LEU A 82 -1.11 19.80 -15.26
C LEU A 82 -0.37 20.01 -16.58
N VAL A 83 0.95 20.13 -16.49
CA VAL A 83 1.85 20.25 -17.65
C VAL A 83 3.08 19.37 -17.45
N ASP A 84 3.78 19.03 -18.51
CA ASP A 84 5.09 18.37 -18.42
C ASP A 84 6.26 19.34 -18.61
N ALA A 85 7.48 18.85 -18.32
CA ALA A 85 8.70 19.64 -18.34
C ALA A 85 9.03 20.28 -19.69
N ARG A 86 8.42 19.85 -20.81
CA ARG A 86 8.63 20.49 -22.12
C ARG A 86 7.98 21.88 -22.22
N ILE A 87 7.23 22.30 -21.19
CA ILE A 87 6.81 23.70 -21.03
C ILE A 87 7.99 24.67 -20.87
N PHE A 88 9.14 24.17 -20.40
CA PHE A 88 10.35 24.94 -20.25
C PHE A 88 11.20 24.85 -21.52
N ASP A 89 11.56 25.99 -22.10
CA ASP A 89 12.42 26.04 -23.29
C ASP A 89 13.83 25.50 -22.93
N PRO A 90 14.28 24.38 -23.51
CA PRO A 90 15.59 23.80 -23.19
C PRO A 90 16.75 24.74 -23.53
N LYS A 91 16.57 25.72 -24.43
CA LYS A 91 17.60 26.73 -24.75
C LYS A 91 17.73 27.82 -23.69
N LYS A 92 16.70 28.03 -22.90
CA LYS A 92 16.65 29.07 -21.84
C LYS A 92 16.74 28.48 -20.44
N THR A 93 16.50 27.18 -20.31
CA THR A 93 16.41 26.49 -19.02
C THR A 93 17.75 25.85 -18.66
N PRO A 94 18.39 26.22 -17.53
CA PRO A 94 19.63 25.60 -17.08
C PRO A 94 19.51 24.08 -16.87
N SER A 95 20.60 23.33 -17.09
CA SER A 95 20.62 21.86 -17.06
C SER A 95 20.38 21.22 -15.68
N GLY A 96 20.21 22.00 -14.61
CA GLY A 96 19.80 21.55 -13.28
C GLY A 96 18.54 22.25 -12.74
N PHE A 97 17.82 22.98 -13.60
CA PHE A 97 16.66 23.77 -13.19
C PHE A 97 15.55 22.92 -12.58
N TRP A 98 15.31 21.72 -13.14
CA TRP A 98 14.32 20.80 -12.59
C TRP A 98 14.68 20.39 -11.16
N ASP A 99 15.92 19.98 -10.92
CA ASP A 99 16.39 19.62 -9.58
C ASP A 99 16.31 20.81 -8.63
N GLN A 100 16.56 22.02 -9.12
CA GLN A 100 16.41 23.25 -8.34
C GLN A 100 14.96 23.50 -7.95
N ILE A 101 13.99 23.41 -8.87
CA ILE A 101 12.55 23.52 -8.55
C ILE A 101 12.16 22.42 -7.57
N TYR A 102 12.57 21.19 -7.84
CA TYR A 102 12.24 20.03 -7.02
C TYR A 102 12.73 20.21 -5.58
N ARG A 103 13.97 20.70 -5.41
CA ARG A 103 14.55 21.01 -4.10
C ARG A 103 13.98 22.27 -3.46
N SER A 104 13.58 23.28 -4.23
CA SER A 104 13.03 24.54 -3.68
C SER A 104 11.62 24.34 -3.16
N VAL A 105 10.80 23.53 -3.85
CA VAL A 105 9.42 23.26 -3.47
C VAL A 105 9.31 22.21 -2.37
N ARG A 106 10.23 21.26 -2.29
CA ARG A 106 10.21 20.23 -1.25
C ARG A 106 10.94 20.72 0.01
N PRO A 107 10.24 20.93 1.13
CA PRO A 107 10.87 21.41 2.34
C PRO A 107 11.81 20.34 2.91
N VAL A 108 13.11 20.58 2.83
CA VAL A 108 14.09 19.91 3.69
C VAL A 108 13.92 20.51 5.09
N ALA A 109 13.07 19.88 5.90
CA ALA A 109 12.81 20.19 7.32
C ALA A 109 12.19 21.58 7.60
N LYS A 110 10.90 21.58 7.98
CA LYS A 110 10.17 22.76 8.46
C LYS A 110 10.78 23.28 9.78
N THR A 111 11.61 24.32 9.73
CA THR A 111 11.78 25.24 10.88
C THR A 111 10.73 26.35 10.79
N ALA A 112 10.27 26.91 11.91
CA ALA A 112 9.26 27.97 11.91
C ALA A 112 9.69 29.21 11.07
N GLN A 113 11.01 29.45 10.95
CA GLN A 113 11.59 30.46 10.06
C GLN A 113 11.34 30.14 8.58
N SER A 114 11.49 28.87 8.19
CA SER A 114 11.30 28.43 6.80
C SER A 114 9.85 28.61 6.33
N VAL A 115 8.83 28.57 7.19
CA VAL A 115 7.43 28.79 6.77
C VAL A 115 7.17 30.22 6.30
N MET A 116 7.95 31.21 6.77
CA MET A 116 7.91 32.59 6.25
C MET A 116 8.86 32.82 5.07
N GLU A 117 9.85 31.94 4.85
CA GLU A 117 10.81 32.00 3.74
C GLU A 117 10.50 31.04 2.58
N ILE A 118 9.57 30.09 2.76
CA ILE A 118 9.01 29.19 1.75
C ILE A 118 7.97 29.98 0.94
N HIS A 119 8.48 30.95 0.19
CA HIS A 119 7.94 31.25 -1.13
C HIS A 119 8.82 30.50 -2.13
N PRO A 120 8.58 29.20 -2.40
CA PRO A 120 9.54 28.37 -3.13
C PRO A 120 9.65 28.72 -4.64
N MET A 121 9.10 29.86 -5.04
CA MET A 121 8.94 30.32 -6.41
C MET A 121 9.15 31.84 -6.60
N VAL A 122 9.08 32.68 -5.57
CA VAL A 122 9.16 34.15 -5.75
C VAL A 122 10.54 34.60 -6.22
N LYS A 123 11.59 33.80 -6.02
CA LYS A 123 12.97 34.14 -6.48
C LYS A 123 13.57 33.19 -7.50
N VAL A 124 12.93 32.07 -7.85
CA VAL A 124 13.42 31.15 -8.90
C VAL A 124 13.05 31.75 -10.26
N SER A 125 13.70 32.85 -10.59
CA SER A 125 13.61 33.67 -11.80
C SER A 125 12.18 34.00 -12.28
N GLU A 126 11.70 35.18 -11.90
CA GLU A 126 10.55 35.86 -12.53
C GLU A 126 10.60 35.81 -14.07
N LYS A 127 11.79 35.68 -14.66
CA LYS A 127 12.01 35.61 -16.10
C LYS A 127 11.59 34.28 -16.74
N ILE A 128 12.00 33.13 -16.21
CA ILE A 128 11.70 31.82 -16.83
C ILE A 128 10.25 31.43 -16.55
N ILE A 129 9.80 31.67 -15.31
CA ILE A 129 8.43 31.35 -14.91
C ILE A 129 7.47 32.40 -15.44
N GLY A 130 7.89 33.67 -15.61
CA GLY A 130 7.11 34.70 -16.29
C GLY A 130 6.77 34.36 -17.74
N GLU A 131 7.66 33.67 -18.48
CA GLU A 131 7.35 33.20 -19.84
C GLU A 131 6.30 32.07 -19.81
N VAL A 132 6.42 31.12 -18.89
CA VAL A 132 5.45 30.04 -18.67
C VAL A 132 4.09 30.59 -18.22
N VAL A 133 4.09 31.54 -17.28
CA VAL A 133 2.90 32.22 -16.76
C VAL A 133 2.22 33.05 -17.86
N THR A 134 2.99 33.82 -18.65
CA THR A 134 2.47 34.55 -19.82
C THR A 134 1.82 33.59 -20.80
N TYR A 135 2.43 32.43 -21.05
CA TYR A 135 1.89 31.42 -21.94
C TYR A 135 0.60 30.79 -21.39
N LEU A 136 0.57 30.43 -20.10
CA LEU A 136 -0.61 29.87 -19.42
C LEU A 136 -1.76 30.87 -19.32
N LYS A 137 -1.47 32.17 -19.14
CA LYS A 137 -2.45 33.27 -19.21
C LYS A 137 -3.09 33.30 -20.60
N ASN A 138 -2.30 33.16 -21.67
CA ASN A 138 -2.79 33.16 -23.06
C ASN A 138 -3.54 31.89 -23.46
N ILE A 139 -3.20 30.73 -22.87
CA ILE A 139 -3.93 29.46 -23.07
C ILE A 139 -5.43 29.63 -22.81
N THR A 140 -5.83 30.38 -21.78
CA THR A 140 -7.26 30.59 -21.48
C THR A 140 -8.06 31.21 -22.62
N HIS A 141 -7.42 32.10 -23.40
CA HIS A 141 -8.02 32.72 -24.57
C HIS A 141 -8.03 31.79 -25.80
N VAL A 142 -7.05 30.88 -25.90
CA VAL A 142 -6.99 29.90 -26.99
C VAL A 142 -8.12 28.85 -26.89
N PHE A 143 -8.53 28.48 -25.67
CA PHE A 143 -9.54 27.43 -25.47
C PHE A 143 -10.98 27.93 -25.30
N THR A 144 -11.20 29.25 -25.16
CA THR A 144 -12.55 29.82 -24.96
C THR A 144 -13.21 30.33 -26.24
N GLY A 145 -12.47 30.51 -27.35
CA GLY A 145 -13.02 31.07 -28.59
C GLY A 145 -12.80 30.25 -29.86
N ASP A 146 -11.73 29.45 -29.93
CA ASP A 146 -11.26 28.92 -31.22
C ASP A 146 -10.98 27.42 -31.14
N LYS A 147 -12.04 26.61 -31.22
CA LYS A 147 -12.05 25.12 -31.13
C LYS A 147 -11.09 24.42 -32.10
N LYS A 148 -10.43 25.14 -33.01
CA LYS A 148 -9.58 24.62 -34.07
C LYS A 148 -8.10 24.48 -33.68
N LYS A 149 -7.62 25.13 -32.62
CA LYS A 149 -6.20 25.03 -32.22
C LYS A 149 -6.01 23.88 -31.23
N LYS A 150 -5.22 22.88 -31.63
CA LYS A 150 -4.82 21.79 -30.73
C LYS A 150 -3.99 22.36 -29.57
N PRO A 151 -4.18 21.86 -28.33
CA PRO A 151 -3.32 22.24 -27.22
C PRO A 151 -1.87 21.86 -27.51
N PRO A 152 -0.90 22.56 -26.90
CA PRO A 152 0.50 22.16 -26.96
C PRO A 152 0.70 20.75 -26.39
N ALA A 153 1.70 20.02 -26.91
CA ALA A 153 1.94 18.64 -26.50
C ALA A 153 2.28 18.49 -25.00
N TYR A 154 2.75 19.56 -24.34
CA TYR A 154 3.08 19.56 -22.92
C TYR A 154 1.91 19.85 -21.99
N TYR A 155 0.72 20.09 -22.53
CA TYR A 155 -0.47 20.45 -21.77
C TYR A 155 -1.37 19.23 -21.57
N HIS A 156 -1.61 18.87 -20.32
CA HIS A 156 -2.32 17.65 -19.91
C HIS A 156 -3.67 17.90 -19.27
N GLY A 157 -4.16 19.15 -19.34
CA GLY A 157 -5.49 19.53 -18.87
C GLY A 157 -5.47 20.49 -17.69
N HIS A 158 -6.67 20.97 -17.36
CA HIS A 158 -6.91 21.82 -16.21
C HIS A 158 -8.29 21.56 -15.62
N LYS A 159 -8.47 21.93 -14.36
CA LYS A 159 -9.75 21.93 -13.68
C LYS A 159 -9.94 23.25 -12.94
N VAL A 160 -11.06 23.92 -13.20
CA VAL A 160 -11.50 25.08 -12.41
C VAL A 160 -12.25 24.57 -11.19
N MET A 161 -11.91 25.09 -10.01
CA MET A 161 -12.63 24.78 -8.78
C MET A 161 -13.79 25.77 -8.67
N GLU A 162 -15.00 25.27 -8.78
CA GLU A 162 -16.22 26.04 -8.56
C GLU A 162 -16.61 25.95 -7.09
N SER A 163 -17.24 26.99 -6.55
CA SER A 163 -17.66 27.00 -5.15
C SER A 163 -18.72 25.95 -4.83
N SER A 164 -19.48 25.50 -5.83
CA SER A 164 -20.43 24.38 -5.74
C SER A 164 -19.76 23.01 -5.61
N MET A 165 -18.47 22.90 -5.96
CA MET A 165 -17.69 21.66 -5.92
C MET A 165 -16.46 21.87 -5.01
N PRO A 166 -16.61 21.70 -3.68
CA PRO A 166 -15.52 21.92 -2.73
C PRO A 166 -14.36 20.92 -2.90
N MET A 167 -14.53 19.91 -3.76
CA MET A 167 -13.52 18.98 -4.18
C MET A 167 -13.61 18.78 -5.69
N SER A 168 -12.51 19.00 -6.41
CA SER A 168 -12.42 18.71 -7.84
C SER A 168 -11.00 18.33 -8.23
N GLY A 169 -10.86 17.70 -9.39
CA GLY A 169 -9.57 17.19 -9.82
C GLY A 169 -9.46 16.96 -11.32
N LEU A 170 -8.27 16.51 -11.71
CA LEU A 170 -7.96 16.03 -13.05
C LEU A 170 -7.15 14.73 -12.95
N ASP A 171 -7.40 13.84 -13.90
CA ASP A 171 -6.74 12.55 -14.06
C ASP A 171 -6.02 12.57 -15.41
N HIS A 172 -4.76 12.13 -15.45
CA HIS A 172 -3.93 12.06 -16.65
C HIS A 172 -3.17 10.74 -16.72
N ALA A 173 -3.46 9.94 -17.73
CA ALA A 173 -2.81 8.65 -17.93
C ALA A 173 -1.51 8.85 -18.72
N VAL A 174 -0.40 8.39 -18.16
CA VAL A 174 0.94 8.45 -18.74
C VAL A 174 1.35 7.06 -19.19
N ASP A 175 1.60 6.90 -20.49
CA ASP A 175 2.11 5.66 -21.07
C ASP A 175 3.65 5.65 -21.15
N HIS A 176 4.24 4.56 -21.66
CA HIS A 176 5.70 4.45 -21.78
C HIS A 176 6.30 5.50 -22.74
N PRO A 177 5.77 5.72 -23.96
CA PRO A 177 6.27 6.78 -24.84
C PRO A 177 6.23 8.17 -24.21
N GLU A 178 5.15 8.52 -23.53
CA GLU A 178 5.03 9.81 -22.88
C GLU A 178 6.01 9.94 -21.71
N LEU A 179 6.12 8.91 -20.86
CA LEU A 179 7.09 8.88 -19.75
C LEU A 179 8.52 9.13 -20.26
N ALA A 180 8.90 8.49 -21.37
CA ALA A 180 10.20 8.69 -21.99
C ALA A 180 10.37 10.11 -22.56
N ALA A 181 9.34 10.64 -23.22
CA ALA A 181 9.36 11.97 -23.83
C ALA A 181 9.40 13.11 -22.80
N THR A 182 8.81 12.91 -21.63
CA THR A 182 8.77 13.89 -20.52
C THR A 182 9.89 13.67 -19.50
N ALA A 183 10.66 12.59 -19.63
CA ALA A 183 11.54 12.06 -18.59
C ALA A 183 10.81 11.88 -17.24
N GLY A 184 9.50 11.61 -17.27
CA GLY A 184 8.63 11.51 -16.10
C GLY A 184 8.41 12.82 -15.35
N ARG A 185 8.77 13.98 -15.89
CA ARG A 185 8.74 15.26 -15.18
C ARG A 185 7.47 16.05 -15.46
N TYR A 186 6.65 16.25 -14.42
CA TYR A 186 5.38 16.97 -14.50
C TYR A 186 5.27 18.04 -13.44
N LEU A 187 4.51 19.09 -13.75
CA LEU A 187 4.29 20.24 -12.89
C LEU A 187 2.79 20.46 -12.72
N VAL A 188 2.33 20.39 -11.47
CA VAL A 188 0.99 20.82 -11.11
C VAL A 188 1.06 22.28 -10.70
N ILE A 189 0.24 23.11 -11.35
CA ILE A 189 0.17 24.55 -11.11
C ILE A 189 -1.20 24.85 -10.54
N LEU A 190 -1.22 25.40 -9.32
CA LEU A 190 -2.43 25.79 -8.62
C LEU A 190 -2.50 27.31 -8.60
N GLN A 191 -3.54 27.87 -9.22
CA GLN A 191 -3.65 29.29 -9.52
C GLN A 191 -4.87 29.89 -8.85
N ASN A 192 -4.75 31.07 -8.25
CA ASN A 192 -5.86 31.85 -7.70
C ASN A 192 -6.05 33.16 -8.47
N PHE A 193 -7.14 33.24 -9.24
CA PHE A 193 -7.52 34.42 -10.03
C PHE A 193 -8.46 35.36 -9.27
N SER A 194 -8.66 35.15 -7.96
CA SER A 194 -9.50 36.00 -7.10
C SER A 194 -8.65 36.80 -6.13
N SER A 195 -9.12 37.98 -5.69
CA SER A 195 -8.43 38.80 -4.70
C SER A 195 -8.44 38.21 -3.28
N GLN A 196 -9.20 37.14 -3.05
CA GLN A 196 -9.36 36.52 -1.75
C GLN A 196 -8.28 35.46 -1.51
N THR A 197 -7.84 35.35 -0.27
CA THR A 197 -6.98 34.23 0.15
C THR A 197 -7.83 32.98 0.35
N VAL A 198 -7.33 31.85 -0.13
CA VAL A 198 -8.00 30.55 -0.04
C VAL A 198 -7.11 29.54 0.67
N LYS A 199 -7.72 28.76 1.56
CA LYS A 199 -7.08 27.61 2.21
C LYS A 199 -7.74 26.32 1.76
N GLY A 200 -6.92 25.28 1.63
CA GLY A 200 -7.40 23.99 1.17
C GLY A 200 -6.36 22.90 1.30
N LYS A 201 -6.64 21.76 0.69
CA LYS A 201 -5.77 20.59 0.62
C LYS A 201 -5.54 20.21 -0.84
N LEU A 202 -4.30 19.88 -1.16
CA LEU A 202 -3.91 19.37 -2.47
C LEU A 202 -3.42 17.93 -2.30
N LEU A 203 -4.03 17.00 -3.04
CA LEU A 203 -3.61 15.62 -3.18
C LEU A 203 -3.13 15.39 -4.62
N ILE A 204 -1.88 14.97 -4.78
CA ILE A 204 -1.33 14.48 -6.05
C ILE A 204 -0.93 13.02 -5.83
N ASP A 205 -1.60 12.09 -6.51
CA ASP A 205 -1.28 10.66 -6.52
C ASP A 205 -0.67 10.33 -7.88
N TYR A 206 0.52 9.72 -7.89
CA TYR A 206 1.28 9.53 -9.13
C TYR A 206 2.23 8.32 -9.06
N PRO A 207 2.62 7.72 -10.19
CA PRO A 207 3.50 6.56 -10.24
C PRO A 207 4.98 6.92 -10.02
N GLY A 208 5.29 7.54 -8.88
CA GLY A 208 6.64 7.90 -8.42
C GLY A 208 7.05 7.16 -7.15
N THR A 209 8.08 7.68 -6.46
CA THR A 209 8.65 7.06 -5.25
C THR A 209 8.51 7.87 -3.96
N ALA A 210 8.01 9.10 -4.01
CA ALA A 210 7.99 9.99 -2.85
C ALA A 210 6.67 9.96 -2.04
N TRP A 211 6.78 9.94 -0.72
CA TRP A 211 5.66 10.14 0.21
C TRP A 211 5.77 11.48 0.92
N GLU A 212 4.99 12.46 0.47
CA GLU A 212 4.97 13.83 0.99
C GLU A 212 3.57 14.18 1.48
N VAL A 213 3.13 13.43 2.49
CA VAL A 213 1.84 13.62 3.15
C VAL A 213 2.08 14.42 4.43
N ASP A 214 1.29 15.49 4.63
CA ASP A 214 1.29 16.22 5.89
C ASP A 214 0.79 15.30 7.02
N PRO A 215 1.55 15.11 8.12
CA PRO A 215 1.15 14.23 9.21
C PRO A 215 -0.22 14.54 9.79
N GLU A 216 -0.63 15.82 9.84
CA GLU A 216 -1.96 16.20 10.35
C GLU A 216 -3.08 15.75 9.42
N ILE A 217 -2.82 15.73 8.11
CA ILE A 217 -3.75 15.19 7.13
C ILE A 217 -3.80 13.67 7.22
N GLU A 218 -2.64 13.01 7.34
CA GLU A 218 -2.55 11.55 7.47
C GLU A 218 -3.27 11.05 8.74
N LYS A 219 -3.23 11.82 9.83
CA LYS A 219 -3.99 11.54 11.06
C LYS A 219 -5.50 11.54 10.83
N GLY A 220 -6.00 12.26 9.81
CA GLY A 220 -7.40 12.28 9.43
C GLY A 220 -7.84 11.13 8.54
N TYR A 221 -6.94 10.24 8.10
CA TYR A 221 -7.32 9.07 7.30
C TYR A 221 -8.17 8.10 8.10
N GLU A 222 -9.27 7.63 7.48
CA GLU A 222 -10.21 6.67 8.07
C GLU A 222 -9.51 5.32 8.36
N VAL A 223 -8.68 4.87 7.42
CA VAL A 223 -7.88 3.65 7.58
C VAL A 223 -6.40 4.01 7.59
N LYS A 224 -5.78 3.76 8.73
CA LYS A 224 -4.35 3.95 8.99
C LYS A 224 -3.61 2.62 8.92
N ALA A 225 -2.33 2.68 8.57
CA ALA A 225 -1.45 1.54 8.78
C ALA A 225 -1.29 1.29 10.30
N ASP A 226 -0.96 0.06 10.67
CA ASP A 226 -0.72 -0.31 12.07
C ASP A 226 0.36 -1.37 12.09
N LEU A 227 1.57 -1.00 12.48
CA LEU A 227 2.66 -1.93 12.76
C LEU A 227 2.54 -2.41 14.20
N SER A 228 3.09 -3.59 14.47
CA SER A 228 3.05 -4.17 15.79
C SER A 228 4.18 -5.16 15.97
N VAL A 229 4.73 -5.22 17.18
CA VAL A 229 5.69 -6.25 17.59
C VAL A 229 4.92 -7.34 18.32
N GLU A 230 4.63 -8.43 17.64
CA GLU A 230 3.76 -9.49 18.16
C GLU A 230 4.49 -10.44 19.10
N SER A 231 5.72 -10.81 18.74
CA SER A 231 6.55 -11.67 19.58
C SER A 231 8.03 -11.34 19.43
N LEU A 232 8.75 -11.68 20.50
CA LEU A 232 10.18 -11.53 20.63
C LEU A 232 10.72 -12.84 21.19
N GLY A 233 11.79 -13.35 20.62
CA GLY A 233 12.39 -14.61 21.03
C GLY A 233 13.84 -14.71 20.59
N LEU A 234 14.44 -15.86 20.85
CA LEU A 234 15.74 -16.22 20.29
C LEU A 234 15.53 -17.25 19.17
N ASP A 235 16.46 -17.38 18.22
CA ASP A 235 16.53 -18.52 17.32
C ASP A 235 17.45 -19.63 17.86
N GLY A 236 17.69 -20.68 17.07
CA GLY A 236 18.58 -21.78 17.47
C GLY A 236 20.04 -21.39 17.69
N ALA A 237 20.46 -20.21 17.22
CA ALA A 237 21.79 -19.64 17.41
C ALA A 237 21.81 -18.52 18.47
N ASN A 238 20.77 -18.44 19.31
CA ASN A 238 20.56 -17.39 20.31
C ASN A 238 20.50 -15.97 19.74
N ARG A 239 20.14 -15.81 18.47
CA ARG A 239 19.96 -14.49 17.85
C ARG A 239 18.54 -13.98 18.09
N VAL A 240 18.40 -12.67 18.33
CA VAL A 240 17.10 -12.05 18.56
C VAL A 240 16.25 -12.18 17.29
N MET A 241 15.08 -12.80 17.47
CA MET A 241 14.03 -12.97 16.49
C MET A 241 12.84 -12.09 16.87
N VAL A 242 12.33 -11.35 15.91
CA VAL A 242 11.16 -10.49 16.07
C VAL A 242 10.09 -10.91 15.07
N VAL A 243 8.85 -11.03 15.54
CA VAL A 243 7.68 -11.15 14.66
C VAL A 243 6.97 -9.81 14.66
N ILE A 244 6.94 -9.19 13.49
CA ILE A 244 6.30 -7.89 13.23
C ILE A 244 5.02 -8.16 12.44
N ALA A 245 3.92 -7.47 12.74
CA ALA A 245 2.73 -7.55 11.93
C ALA A 245 2.20 -6.17 11.51
N GLY A 246 1.76 -6.08 10.26
CA GLY A 246 0.81 -5.06 9.81
C GLY A 246 -0.57 -5.49 10.27
N ALA A 247 -1.07 -4.93 11.37
CA ALA A 247 -2.27 -5.37 12.05
C ALA A 247 -3.57 -4.74 11.52
N SER A 248 -3.49 -3.69 10.69
CA SER A 248 -4.68 -3.04 10.13
C SER A 248 -5.04 -3.54 8.73
N MET A 249 -6.17 -3.04 8.21
CA MET A 249 -6.62 -3.29 6.84
C MET A 249 -5.75 -2.62 5.78
N ARG A 250 -4.95 -1.62 6.16
CA ARG A 250 -4.08 -0.87 5.25
C ARG A 250 -2.63 -1.21 5.54
N GLY A 251 -1.91 -1.68 4.54
CA GLY A 251 -0.47 -1.90 4.66
C GLY A 251 0.29 -0.58 4.75
N VAL A 252 1.57 -0.68 5.12
CA VAL A 252 2.50 0.45 5.08
C VAL A 252 2.61 0.94 3.63
N PRO A 253 2.51 2.25 3.34
CA PRO A 253 2.66 2.73 1.97
C PRO A 253 3.98 2.25 1.35
N ALA A 254 3.94 1.62 0.18
CA ALA A 254 5.13 0.94 -0.38
C ALA A 254 6.30 1.89 -0.62
N VAL A 255 6.02 3.17 -0.89
CA VAL A 255 7.02 4.23 -1.01
C VAL A 255 7.88 4.44 0.24
N ARG A 256 7.45 3.98 1.43
CA ARG A 256 8.27 4.02 2.66
C ARG A 256 9.51 3.13 2.57
N TRP A 257 9.54 2.18 1.64
CA TRP A 257 10.75 1.42 1.33
C TRP A 257 11.77 2.22 0.52
N ASN A 258 11.42 3.38 -0.01
CA ASN A 258 12.38 4.26 -0.68
C ASN A 258 12.89 5.39 0.24
N ASP A 259 12.43 5.44 1.49
CA ASP A 259 12.85 6.48 2.42
C ASP A 259 14.36 6.36 2.72
N PRO A 260 15.13 7.46 2.69
CA PRO A 260 16.53 7.44 3.07
C PRO A 260 16.69 6.98 4.52
N ARG A 261 17.85 6.44 4.87
CA ARG A 261 18.07 5.75 6.16
C ARG A 261 17.66 6.59 7.38
N GLU A 262 17.87 7.90 7.33
CA GLU A 262 17.54 8.85 8.41
C GLU A 262 16.03 9.10 8.57
N LYS A 263 15.24 8.83 7.53
CA LYS A 263 13.78 8.98 7.49
C LYS A 263 13.03 7.65 7.45
N SER A 264 13.74 6.55 7.23
CA SER A 264 13.15 5.21 7.19
C SER A 264 12.43 4.86 8.49
N ILE A 265 11.37 4.07 8.37
CA ILE A 265 10.81 3.34 9.51
C ILE A 265 11.89 2.33 9.97
N ARG A 266 12.15 2.25 11.27
CA ARG A 266 13.22 1.41 11.82
C ARG A 266 12.72 0.45 12.89
N LEU A 267 13.31 -0.74 12.92
CA LEU A 267 13.25 -1.66 14.04
C LEU A 267 14.47 -1.42 14.93
N VAL A 268 14.23 -1.00 16.18
CA VAL A 268 15.26 -0.82 17.20
C VAL A 268 15.20 -1.97 18.20
N LEU A 269 16.35 -2.63 18.39
CA LEU A 269 16.53 -3.67 19.39
C LEU A 269 17.40 -3.14 20.53
N LYS A 270 16.87 -3.25 21.75
CA LYS A 270 17.55 -2.88 22.99
C LYS A 270 17.79 -4.13 23.84
N VAL A 271 18.95 -4.19 24.49
CA VAL A 271 19.31 -5.24 25.46
C VAL A 271 19.68 -4.55 26.76
N ASP A 272 18.98 -4.88 27.84
CA ASP A 272 19.10 -4.25 29.16
C ASP A 272 18.95 -2.71 29.06
N GLY A 273 17.98 -2.26 28.26
CA GLY A 273 17.69 -0.85 28.02
C GLY A 273 18.62 -0.13 27.03
N GLN A 274 19.78 -0.70 26.69
CA GLN A 274 20.72 -0.10 25.74
C GLN A 274 20.40 -0.49 24.30
N GLU A 275 20.31 0.48 23.39
CA GLU A 275 20.19 0.21 21.95
C GLU A 275 21.43 -0.53 21.44
N ARG A 276 21.20 -1.71 20.84
CA ARG A 276 22.25 -2.56 20.27
C ARG A 276 22.18 -2.63 18.75
N LYS A 277 20.99 -2.50 18.18
CA LYS A 277 20.77 -2.59 16.73
C LYS A 277 19.62 -1.66 16.31
N SER A 278 19.79 -1.02 15.16
CA SER A 278 18.76 -0.25 14.46
C SER A 278 18.76 -0.67 12.99
N VAL A 279 17.63 -1.21 12.53
CA VAL A 279 17.50 -1.84 11.21
C VAL A 279 16.40 -1.10 10.43
N PRO A 280 16.69 -0.56 9.23
CA PRO A 280 15.69 0.13 8.43
C PRO A 280 14.69 -0.85 7.78
N LEU A 281 13.49 -0.37 7.46
CA LEU A 281 12.37 -1.14 6.90
C LEU A 281 12.76 -1.96 5.66
N GLN A 282 13.58 -1.38 4.79
CA GLN A 282 14.07 -2.04 3.59
C GLN A 282 14.92 -3.28 3.87
N GLU A 283 15.63 -3.29 4.99
CA GLU A 283 16.55 -4.37 5.35
C GLU A 283 15.81 -5.51 6.05
N PHE A 284 14.87 -5.21 6.95
CA PHE A 284 14.13 -6.27 7.65
C PHE A 284 12.91 -6.79 6.87
N ASP A 285 12.36 -6.02 5.92
CA ASP A 285 11.27 -6.42 5.03
C ASP A 285 11.56 -6.14 3.53
N PRO A 286 12.61 -6.70 2.92
CA PRO A 286 12.97 -6.40 1.53
C PRO A 286 11.88 -6.78 0.51
N GLY A 287 10.99 -7.70 0.87
CA GLY A 287 9.88 -8.15 0.03
C GLY A 287 8.62 -7.30 0.14
N MET A 288 8.64 -6.21 0.91
CA MET A 288 7.50 -5.32 1.15
C MET A 288 6.27 -6.10 1.63
N LYS A 289 6.45 -7.12 2.48
CA LYS A 289 5.33 -7.93 2.95
C LYS A 289 4.34 -7.09 3.74
N LEU A 290 4.83 -6.13 4.51
CA LEU A 290 4.03 -5.22 5.34
C LEU A 290 3.33 -4.12 4.52
N SER A 291 3.59 -3.99 3.22
CA SER A 291 2.86 -3.02 2.37
C SER A 291 1.50 -3.54 1.90
N LYS A 292 1.31 -4.85 1.94
CA LYS A 292 0.06 -5.48 1.48
C LYS A 292 -1.08 -5.14 2.43
N SER A 293 -2.26 -5.00 1.87
CA SER A 293 -3.49 -4.80 2.63
C SER A 293 -3.83 -6.04 3.48
N GLY A 294 -4.63 -5.79 4.52
CA GLY A 294 -4.98 -6.80 5.51
C GLY A 294 -3.81 -7.19 6.41
N ARG A 295 -4.05 -8.20 7.24
CA ARG A 295 -3.09 -8.63 8.26
C ARG A 295 -1.90 -9.34 7.62
N GLN A 296 -0.71 -8.81 7.82
CA GLN A 296 0.54 -9.38 7.31
C GLN A 296 1.50 -9.62 8.46
N THR A 297 2.17 -10.77 8.48
CA THR A 297 3.16 -11.09 9.52
C THR A 297 4.53 -11.35 8.90
N LEU A 298 5.56 -10.71 9.43
CA LEU A 298 6.94 -10.80 9.02
C LEU A 298 7.78 -11.33 10.19
N ARG A 299 8.60 -12.35 9.91
CA ARG A 299 9.58 -12.86 10.87
C ARG A 299 10.96 -12.36 10.49
N TYR A 300 11.56 -11.57 11.35
CA TYR A 300 12.92 -11.04 11.21
C TYR A 300 13.85 -11.71 12.22
N VAL A 301 15.00 -12.19 11.77
CA VAL A 301 16.07 -12.73 12.63
C VAL A 301 17.27 -11.81 12.49
N SER A 302 17.65 -11.14 13.57
CA SER A 302 18.79 -10.25 13.60
C SER A 302 20.12 -11.02 13.71
N ASP A 303 21.23 -10.31 13.55
CA ASP A 303 22.58 -10.76 13.90
C ASP A 303 22.93 -10.54 15.39
N LEU A 304 22.02 -9.94 16.17
CA LEU A 304 22.22 -9.66 17.59
C LEU A 304 22.05 -10.95 18.40
N ALA A 305 23.16 -11.51 18.87
CA ALA A 305 23.16 -12.67 19.77
C ALA A 305 23.02 -12.25 21.24
N VAL A 306 22.31 -13.06 22.01
CA VAL A 306 22.15 -12.93 23.47
C VAL A 306 22.81 -14.13 24.12
N ASP A 307 23.86 -13.91 24.92
CA ASP A 307 24.73 -14.93 25.51
C ASP A 307 24.37 -15.28 26.97
N ARG A 308 23.57 -14.42 27.61
CA ARG A 308 23.09 -14.56 28.98
C ARG A 308 21.63 -14.13 29.06
N GLU A 309 20.96 -14.44 30.17
CA GLU A 309 19.62 -13.91 30.41
C GLU A 309 19.64 -12.37 30.41
N ALA A 310 18.82 -11.76 29.56
CA ALA A 310 18.74 -10.31 29.42
C ALA A 310 17.32 -9.88 29.09
N GLU A 311 16.97 -8.63 29.43
CA GLU A 311 15.73 -8.03 28.94
C GLU A 311 15.96 -7.51 27.52
N VAL A 312 15.26 -8.08 26.55
CA VAL A 312 15.30 -7.62 25.17
C VAL A 312 14.03 -6.84 24.90
N THR A 313 14.16 -5.62 24.36
CA THR A 313 13.04 -4.81 23.89
C THR A 313 13.17 -4.59 22.39
N ALA A 314 12.10 -4.86 21.64
CA ALA A 314 11.95 -4.44 20.26
C ALA A 314 10.97 -3.27 20.16
N VAL A 315 11.35 -2.24 19.40
CA VAL A 315 10.51 -1.07 19.10
C VAL A 315 10.49 -0.87 17.58
N ILE A 316 9.33 -0.96 16.95
CA ILE A 316 9.14 -0.59 15.55
C ILE A 316 8.69 0.87 15.43
N ASP A 317 9.20 1.58 14.44
CA ASP A 317 8.93 3.00 14.20
C ASP A 317 9.07 3.91 15.45
N PRO A 318 10.24 3.91 16.12
CA PRO A 318 10.44 4.69 17.34
C PRO A 318 10.32 6.21 17.12
N ASP A 319 10.48 6.66 15.86
CA ASP A 319 10.45 8.06 15.47
C ASP A 319 9.04 8.53 15.05
N GLY A 320 8.04 7.63 15.04
CA GLY A 320 6.67 7.93 14.61
C GLY A 320 6.58 8.43 13.17
N ARG A 321 7.35 7.82 12.25
CA ARG A 321 7.35 8.17 10.82
C ARG A 321 6.06 7.77 10.13
N LEU A 322 5.42 6.73 10.62
CA LEU A 322 4.13 6.23 10.20
C LEU A 322 3.05 6.77 11.12
N VAL A 323 1.98 7.31 10.55
CA VAL A 323 0.80 7.67 11.33
C VAL A 323 -0.07 6.44 11.50
N GLU A 324 -0.11 5.93 12.73
CA GLU A 324 -0.72 4.65 13.06
C GLU A 324 -2.01 4.78 13.86
N GLY A 325 -2.83 3.74 13.82
CA GLY A 325 -4.05 3.65 14.64
C GLY A 325 -3.74 3.36 16.10
N ASN A 326 -2.73 2.54 16.35
CA ASN A 326 -2.24 2.18 17.67
C ASN A 326 -0.71 2.21 17.66
N THR A 327 -0.09 3.02 18.52
CA THR A 327 1.37 3.04 18.65
C THR A 327 1.85 2.26 19.88
N ARG A 328 0.93 1.74 20.70
CA ARG A 328 1.28 1.02 21.94
C ARG A 328 1.77 -0.40 21.66
N ASN A 329 1.30 -1.01 20.57
CA ASN A 329 1.72 -2.32 20.07
C ASN A 329 3.04 -2.26 19.30
N ASN A 330 3.63 -1.08 19.08
CA ASN A 330 4.94 -0.94 18.44
C ASN A 330 6.11 -1.38 19.32
N ARG A 331 5.87 -1.66 20.61
CA ARG A 331 6.90 -2.04 21.57
C ARG A 331 6.56 -3.35 22.25
N LYS A 332 7.55 -4.24 22.33
CA LYS A 332 7.48 -5.45 23.16
C LYS A 332 8.80 -5.69 23.87
N ALA A 333 8.72 -6.07 25.15
CA ALA A 333 9.87 -6.46 25.96
C ALA A 333 9.66 -7.88 26.48
N GLU A 334 10.69 -8.70 26.41
CA GLU A 334 10.70 -10.07 26.92
C GLU A 334 12.04 -10.34 27.60
N ARG A 335 12.01 -11.10 28.69
CA ARG A 335 13.23 -11.61 29.32
C ARG A 335 13.62 -12.90 28.61
N LEU A 336 14.77 -12.87 27.92
CA LEU A 336 15.22 -13.96 27.07
C LEU A 336 16.48 -14.58 27.65
N ALA A 337 16.46 -15.90 27.87
CA ALA A 337 17.64 -16.67 28.23
C ALA A 337 18.00 -17.68 27.13
N PRO A 338 19.29 -17.86 26.80
CA PRO A 338 19.75 -18.92 25.92
C PRO A 338 19.16 -20.29 26.31
N GLY A 339 18.68 -21.06 25.34
CA GLY A 339 18.16 -22.41 25.57
C GLY A 339 16.73 -22.51 26.15
N GLN A 340 16.09 -21.43 26.61
CA GLN A 340 14.72 -21.47 27.16
C GLN A 340 13.65 -21.85 26.13
N GLN A 341 13.87 -21.60 24.84
CA GLN A 341 12.87 -21.86 23.81
C GLN A 341 12.52 -23.35 23.67
N ARG A 342 13.45 -24.24 24.05
CA ARG A 342 13.21 -25.69 24.11
C ARG A 342 12.23 -26.11 25.21
N GLN A 343 12.00 -25.27 26.22
CA GLN A 343 11.14 -25.59 27.37
C GLN A 343 9.71 -25.06 27.23
N ARG A 344 9.46 -23.93 26.56
CA ARG A 344 8.08 -23.43 26.36
C ARG A 344 7.24 -24.36 25.47
N HIS A 345 7.84 -25.02 24.48
CA HIS A 345 7.15 -26.07 23.72
C HIS A 345 6.86 -27.34 24.53
N LYS A 346 7.62 -27.61 25.60
CA LYS A 346 7.37 -28.77 26.50
C LYS A 346 6.39 -28.47 27.64
N ARG A 347 6.13 -27.20 27.97
CA ARG A 347 5.30 -26.83 29.13
C ARG A 347 3.83 -26.57 28.81
N GLY A 348 3.43 -26.63 27.54
CA GLY A 348 2.03 -26.54 27.10
C GLY A 348 1.20 -27.82 27.35
N GLU A 349 1.83 -28.95 27.69
CA GLU A 349 1.15 -30.25 27.89
C GLU A 349 0.87 -30.61 29.36
N ALA A 350 1.41 -29.89 30.35
CA ALA A 350 1.38 -30.31 31.76
C ALA A 350 0.31 -29.60 32.62
N GLY A 351 -0.85 -29.29 32.03
CA GLY A 351 -1.89 -28.46 32.64
C GLY A 351 -3.29 -29.07 32.68
N SER A 352 -3.45 -30.39 32.66
CA SER A 352 -4.70 -31.07 33.08
C SER A 352 -4.51 -32.58 33.11
N ALA A 353 -4.36 -33.16 34.30
CA ALA A 353 -5.02 -34.41 34.69
C ALA A 353 -4.71 -34.74 36.16
N LEU A 354 -5.78 -34.90 36.95
CA LEU A 354 -5.77 -35.70 38.18
C LEU A 354 -5.77 -37.18 37.81
N SER A 355 -4.96 -37.93 38.54
CA SER A 355 -4.74 -39.38 38.65
C SER A 355 -5.74 -40.38 38.03
N ALA A 356 -5.19 -41.37 37.32
CA ALA A 356 -5.21 -42.80 37.71
C ALA A 356 -4.17 -43.62 36.91
N SER A 357 -3.73 -44.71 37.52
CA SER A 357 -2.55 -45.56 37.31
C SER A 357 -2.53 -46.50 36.08
N ASP A 358 -1.34 -46.71 35.49
CA ASP A 358 -0.64 -47.99 35.12
C ASP A 358 0.23 -47.90 33.83
N PRO A 359 1.25 -48.78 33.63
CA PRO A 359 2.57 -48.35 33.20
C PRO A 359 2.92 -48.49 31.70
N ALA A 360 3.81 -47.58 31.27
CA ALA A 360 4.87 -47.70 30.27
C ALA A 360 4.58 -48.46 28.95
N GLY A 361 4.19 -47.68 27.92
CA GLY A 361 4.46 -47.95 26.50
C GLY A 361 5.14 -46.72 25.85
N PRO A 362 5.92 -46.89 24.76
CA PRO A 362 6.68 -45.79 24.17
C PRO A 362 5.73 -44.79 23.52
N ALA A 363 5.76 -43.53 23.95
CA ALA A 363 5.00 -42.45 23.35
C ALA A 363 5.52 -42.17 21.92
N THR A 364 4.78 -42.66 20.94
CA THR A 364 4.82 -42.27 19.54
C THR A 364 4.59 -40.77 19.39
N GLY A 365 5.39 -40.12 18.55
CA GLY A 365 5.44 -38.66 18.41
C GLY A 365 4.10 -38.03 18.05
N ALA A 366 3.78 -36.92 18.70
CA ALA A 366 2.70 -36.04 18.29
C ALA A 366 2.98 -35.59 16.85
N GLU A 367 2.22 -36.13 15.90
CA GLU A 367 2.47 -35.96 14.49
C GLU A 367 2.29 -34.50 14.07
N ASN A 368 3.26 -34.05 13.28
CA ASN A 368 3.27 -32.77 12.58
C ASN A 368 2.25 -32.76 11.42
N ARG A 369 0.98 -33.06 11.73
CA ARG A 369 -0.13 -33.12 10.76
C ARG A 369 -0.63 -31.70 10.44
N PRO A 370 -1.07 -31.43 9.19
CA PRO A 370 -1.74 -30.19 8.82
C PRO A 370 -2.98 -29.91 9.67
N ASP A 371 -3.39 -28.65 9.77
CA ASP A 371 -4.63 -28.26 10.47
C ASP A 371 -5.26 -27.07 9.72
N LEU A 372 -6.18 -27.32 8.80
CA LEU A 372 -6.78 -26.28 7.97
C LEU A 372 -8.09 -25.77 8.55
N ALA A 373 -8.06 -24.55 9.07
CA ALA A 373 -9.23 -23.90 9.65
C ALA A 373 -9.85 -22.86 8.72
N VAL A 374 -11.18 -22.79 8.72
CA VAL A 374 -11.91 -21.62 8.19
C VAL A 374 -12.02 -20.58 9.31
N THR A 375 -11.17 -19.55 9.27
CA THR A 375 -11.08 -18.58 10.37
C THR A 375 -12.11 -17.47 10.28
N ARG A 376 -12.49 -17.05 9.06
CA ARG A 376 -13.39 -15.91 8.86
C ARG A 376 -14.18 -15.99 7.55
N ILE A 377 -15.43 -15.51 7.58
CA ILE A 377 -16.29 -15.30 6.40
C ILE A 377 -16.85 -13.88 6.48
N TRP A 378 -16.74 -13.08 5.42
CA TRP A 378 -17.23 -11.69 5.40
C TRP A 378 -17.57 -11.19 4.00
N LEU A 379 -18.23 -10.02 3.90
CA LEU A 379 -18.47 -9.33 2.63
C LEU A 379 -17.41 -8.26 2.38
N ASN A 380 -16.91 -8.16 1.15
CA ASN A 380 -16.11 -7.02 0.70
C ASN A 380 -16.99 -5.86 0.18
N ALA A 381 -16.37 -4.76 -0.26
CA ALA A 381 -17.07 -3.58 -0.75
C ALA A 381 -17.96 -3.84 -1.98
N ALA A 382 -17.64 -4.86 -2.78
CA ALA A 382 -18.44 -5.30 -3.93
C ALA A 382 -19.53 -6.32 -3.55
N ARG A 383 -19.81 -6.49 -2.24
CA ARG A 383 -20.77 -7.48 -1.70
C ARG A 383 -20.43 -8.92 -2.05
N ARG A 384 -19.18 -9.21 -2.39
CA ARG A 384 -18.70 -10.58 -2.64
C ARG A 384 -18.27 -11.23 -1.34
N VAL A 385 -18.46 -12.54 -1.24
CA VAL A 385 -18.08 -13.31 -0.06
C VAL A 385 -16.58 -13.60 -0.09
N ASN A 386 -15.90 -13.22 0.98
CA ASN A 386 -14.52 -13.57 1.26
C ASN A 386 -14.49 -14.66 2.33
N VAL A 387 -13.67 -15.70 2.13
CA VAL A 387 -13.39 -16.76 3.10
C VAL A 387 -11.90 -16.81 3.37
N GLU A 388 -11.52 -16.64 4.63
CA GLU A 388 -10.14 -16.82 5.08
C GLU A 388 -9.95 -18.26 5.55
N ILE A 389 -8.95 -18.92 4.97
CA ILE A 389 -8.47 -20.24 5.38
C ILE A 389 -7.07 -20.08 5.94
N ARG A 390 -6.77 -20.76 7.04
CA ARG A 390 -5.46 -20.73 7.69
C ARG A 390 -4.97 -22.13 8.02
N ASN A 391 -3.68 -22.40 7.81
CA ASN A 391 -3.03 -23.59 8.33
C ASN A 391 -2.53 -23.33 9.76
N LEU A 392 -3.10 -24.01 10.75
CA LEU A 392 -2.79 -23.92 12.18
C LEU A 392 -1.87 -25.05 12.66
N GLY A 393 -1.45 -25.93 11.76
CA GLY A 393 -0.72 -27.15 12.06
C GLY A 393 0.49 -27.32 11.15
N GLY A 394 0.91 -28.57 10.98
CA GLY A 394 2.05 -28.95 10.16
C GLY A 394 1.90 -28.61 8.67
N PRO A 395 2.95 -28.85 7.88
CA PRO A 395 2.95 -28.50 6.46
C PRO A 395 1.94 -29.33 5.67
N VAL A 396 1.08 -28.68 4.88
CA VAL A 396 0.18 -29.36 3.94
C VAL A 396 1.01 -29.96 2.79
N PRO A 397 0.88 -31.27 2.50
CA PRO A 397 1.67 -31.91 1.46
C PRO A 397 1.48 -31.25 0.07
N PRO A 398 2.57 -30.84 -0.61
CA PRO A 398 2.51 -30.07 -1.86
C PRO A 398 1.87 -30.84 -3.04
N GLU A 399 1.83 -32.16 -2.99
CA GLU A 399 1.16 -33.03 -3.96
C GLU A 399 -0.35 -32.79 -4.04
N LEU A 400 -0.98 -32.31 -2.96
CA LEU A 400 -2.42 -32.05 -2.91
C LEU A 400 -2.88 -30.96 -3.89
N TRP A 401 -1.98 -30.05 -4.30
CA TRP A 401 -2.26 -29.04 -5.33
C TRP A 401 -2.26 -29.60 -6.76
N GLN A 402 -1.69 -30.79 -6.95
CA GLN A 402 -1.57 -31.44 -8.26
C GLN A 402 -2.67 -32.47 -8.51
N LEU A 403 -3.42 -32.83 -7.46
CA LEU A 403 -4.57 -33.72 -7.57
C LEU A 403 -5.69 -33.07 -8.41
N SER A 404 -6.42 -33.91 -9.14
CA SER A 404 -7.51 -33.50 -10.02
C SER A 404 -8.71 -34.42 -9.85
N GLY A 405 -9.92 -33.93 -10.12
CA GLY A 405 -11.14 -34.72 -10.04
C GLY A 405 -11.56 -34.99 -8.59
N ALA A 406 -12.05 -36.21 -8.30
CA ALA A 406 -12.67 -36.56 -7.01
C ALA A 406 -11.68 -36.70 -5.83
N ASP A 407 -10.38 -36.70 -6.11
CA ASP A 407 -9.32 -36.81 -5.09
C ASP A 407 -8.77 -35.44 -4.67
N GLN A 408 -9.23 -34.35 -5.28
CA GLN A 408 -8.74 -33.01 -4.99
C GLN A 408 -9.40 -32.43 -3.73
N PRO A 409 -8.63 -31.88 -2.77
CA PRO A 409 -9.21 -31.09 -1.68
C PRO A 409 -9.93 -29.86 -2.21
N VAL A 410 -11.16 -29.64 -1.74
CA VAL A 410 -12.01 -28.52 -2.18
C VAL A 410 -12.46 -27.67 -0.99
N LEU A 411 -12.62 -26.38 -1.26
CA LEU A 411 -13.42 -25.47 -0.44
C LEU A 411 -14.86 -25.53 -0.96
N GLN A 412 -15.78 -26.02 -0.14
CA GLN A 412 -17.20 -26.01 -0.44
C GLN A 412 -17.88 -24.84 0.25
N LEU A 413 -18.64 -24.05 -0.51
CA LEU A 413 -19.47 -22.96 -0.01
C LEU A 413 -20.95 -23.35 -0.04
N THR A 414 -21.66 -22.98 1.02
CA THR A 414 -23.12 -23.11 1.11
C THR A 414 -23.78 -21.76 1.36
N GLN A 415 -24.97 -21.58 0.81
CA GLN A 415 -25.84 -20.43 1.05
C GLN A 415 -27.18 -20.94 1.58
N ASN A 416 -27.57 -20.53 2.78
CA ASN A 416 -28.76 -20.98 3.48
C ASN A 416 -28.86 -22.52 3.53
N GLY A 417 -27.74 -23.17 3.82
CA GLY A 417 -27.62 -24.64 3.89
C GLY A 417 -27.60 -25.37 2.54
N ARG A 418 -27.72 -24.67 1.40
CA ARG A 418 -27.64 -25.27 0.06
C ARG A 418 -26.25 -25.09 -0.54
N SER A 419 -25.75 -26.09 -1.26
CA SER A 419 -24.49 -25.97 -1.99
C SER A 419 -24.55 -24.79 -2.97
N TRP A 420 -23.54 -23.93 -2.92
CA TRP A 420 -23.51 -22.68 -3.68
C TRP A 420 -22.33 -22.60 -4.64
N ALA A 421 -21.13 -22.91 -4.16
CA ALA A 421 -19.92 -22.93 -4.97
C ALA A 421 -18.91 -23.97 -4.46
N MET A 422 -17.98 -24.35 -5.31
CA MET A 422 -16.88 -25.24 -4.98
C MET A 422 -15.61 -24.72 -5.65
N ALA A 423 -14.52 -24.64 -4.90
CA ALA A 423 -13.23 -24.21 -5.41
C ALA A 423 -12.16 -25.23 -5.04
N PRO A 424 -11.42 -25.79 -6.00
CA PRO A 424 -10.32 -26.68 -5.69
C PRO A 424 -9.16 -25.94 -5.01
N LEU A 425 -8.37 -26.64 -4.19
CA LEU A 425 -7.20 -26.09 -3.50
C LEU A 425 -6.24 -25.35 -4.44
N SER A 426 -6.04 -25.88 -5.65
CA SER A 426 -5.19 -25.25 -6.68
C SER A 426 -5.77 -23.94 -7.23
N ALA A 427 -7.08 -23.72 -7.17
CA ALA A 427 -7.71 -22.50 -7.66
C ALA A 427 -7.67 -21.36 -6.63
N PHE A 428 -7.91 -21.65 -5.35
CA PHE A 428 -7.92 -20.61 -4.32
C PHE A 428 -6.56 -20.40 -3.62
N ASP A 429 -5.61 -21.34 -3.74
CA ASP A 429 -4.23 -21.20 -3.27
C ASP A 429 -3.21 -21.62 -4.34
N PRO A 430 -3.13 -20.95 -5.51
CA PRO A 430 -2.22 -21.35 -6.59
C PRO A 430 -0.73 -21.21 -6.19
N GLN A 431 -0.44 -20.39 -5.19
CA GLN A 431 0.92 -20.15 -4.69
C GLN A 431 1.35 -21.13 -3.58
N ARG A 432 0.47 -22.07 -3.19
CA ARG A 432 0.71 -23.06 -2.14
C ARG A 432 1.07 -22.41 -0.80
N LEU A 433 0.48 -21.27 -0.47
CA LEU A 433 0.76 -20.55 0.76
C LEU A 433 0.40 -21.40 1.98
N LEU A 434 -0.70 -22.17 1.92
CA LEU A 434 -1.16 -23.06 2.99
C LEU A 434 -0.22 -24.26 3.24
N SER A 435 0.76 -24.52 2.39
CA SER A 435 1.82 -25.53 2.65
C SER A 435 2.65 -25.21 3.89
N ARG A 436 2.62 -23.96 4.38
CA ARG A 436 3.38 -23.51 5.53
C ARG A 436 2.48 -23.35 6.75
N GLU A 437 2.98 -23.79 7.90
CA GLU A 437 2.36 -23.52 9.19
C GLU A 437 2.14 -22.01 9.40
N GLY A 438 0.96 -21.67 9.89
CA GLY A 438 0.54 -20.31 10.23
C GLY A 438 0.11 -19.44 9.06
N ALA A 439 0.32 -19.86 7.81
CA ALA A 439 -0.05 -19.10 6.62
C ALA A 439 -1.56 -19.07 6.39
N SER A 440 -2.05 -18.01 5.77
CA SER A 440 -3.46 -17.85 5.40
C SER A 440 -3.63 -17.44 3.93
N VAL A 441 -4.81 -17.77 3.40
CA VAL A 441 -5.28 -17.36 2.08
C VAL A 441 -6.71 -16.88 2.17
N VAL A 442 -7.09 -15.95 1.29
CA VAL A 442 -8.46 -15.44 1.19
C VAL A 442 -9.03 -15.84 -0.16
N TYR A 443 -10.03 -16.70 -0.16
CA TYR A 443 -10.84 -16.99 -1.34
C TYR A 443 -11.94 -15.94 -1.49
N VAL A 444 -12.08 -15.37 -2.68
CA VAL A 444 -13.15 -14.41 -3.00
C VAL A 444 -14.10 -15.06 -4.00
N LEU A 445 -15.37 -15.19 -3.62
CA LEU A 445 -16.41 -15.66 -4.53
C LEU A 445 -16.81 -14.52 -5.49
N ASP A 446 -16.69 -14.75 -6.79
CA ASP A 446 -16.96 -13.70 -7.79
C ASP A 446 -18.42 -13.25 -7.89
N VAL A 447 -19.34 -14.03 -7.32
CA VAL A 447 -20.78 -13.73 -7.32
C VAL A 447 -21.13 -12.86 -6.11
N PRO A 448 -21.68 -11.65 -6.31
CA PRO A 448 -22.12 -10.81 -5.21
C PRO A 448 -23.33 -11.42 -4.49
N LEU A 449 -23.38 -11.23 -3.18
CA LEU A 449 -24.51 -11.59 -2.34
C LEU A 449 -25.63 -10.54 -2.49
N ASN A 450 -26.79 -10.96 -2.98
CA ASN A 450 -27.90 -10.06 -3.33
C ASN A 450 -28.88 -9.79 -2.17
N GLY A 451 -28.74 -10.48 -1.03
CA GLY A 451 -29.58 -10.29 0.13
C GLY A 451 -29.02 -10.99 1.37
N PRO A 452 -29.61 -10.78 2.56
CA PRO A 452 -29.17 -11.45 3.77
C PRO A 452 -29.19 -12.97 3.61
N ALA A 453 -28.10 -13.63 4.00
CA ALA A 453 -27.97 -15.08 3.91
C ALA A 453 -27.00 -15.63 4.97
N THR A 454 -27.23 -16.87 5.39
CA THR A 454 -26.23 -17.64 6.14
C THR A 454 -25.30 -18.30 5.15
N VAL A 455 -24.01 -17.95 5.20
CA VAL A 455 -22.98 -18.50 4.33
C VAL A 455 -22.12 -19.46 5.13
N GLY A 456 -22.07 -20.71 4.70
CA GLY A 456 -21.19 -21.74 5.25
C GLY A 456 -20.00 -22.00 4.34
N ALA A 457 -18.86 -22.33 4.93
CA ALA A 457 -17.66 -22.75 4.22
C ALA A 457 -17.07 -23.98 4.91
N VAL A 458 -16.66 -24.97 4.12
CA VAL A 458 -16.01 -26.19 4.59
C VAL A 458 -14.77 -26.44 3.74
N ILE A 459 -13.58 -26.42 4.35
CA ILE A 459 -12.32 -26.79 3.69
C ILE A 459 -12.08 -28.29 3.79
N ASP A 460 -11.63 -28.89 2.69
CA ASP A 460 -11.44 -30.34 2.55
C ASP A 460 -12.72 -31.12 2.86
N ALA A 461 -13.84 -30.69 2.26
CA ALA A 461 -15.11 -31.43 2.34
C ALA A 461 -14.99 -32.88 1.84
N THR A 462 -13.95 -33.19 1.07
CA THR A 462 -13.58 -34.52 0.57
C THR A 462 -12.81 -35.39 1.56
N GLY A 463 -12.33 -34.83 2.68
CA GLY A 463 -11.60 -35.54 3.72
C GLY A 463 -10.25 -36.13 3.29
N ARG A 464 -9.59 -35.51 2.29
CA ARG A 464 -8.34 -35.96 1.67
C ARG A 464 -7.10 -35.53 2.42
N ILE A 465 -7.24 -34.52 3.28
CA ILE A 465 -6.18 -34.05 4.16
C ILE A 465 -6.32 -34.80 5.48
N ASP A 466 -5.21 -35.39 5.92
CA ASP A 466 -5.09 -35.93 7.28
C ASP A 466 -4.94 -34.76 8.25
N ASP A 467 -6.06 -34.07 8.44
CA ASP A 467 -6.19 -32.86 9.22
C ASP A 467 -6.23 -33.18 10.72
N ARG A 468 -5.40 -32.49 11.51
CA ARG A 468 -5.28 -32.63 12.96
C ARG A 468 -6.58 -32.32 13.67
N ASP A 469 -7.35 -31.34 13.20
CA ASP A 469 -8.59 -30.91 13.83
C ASP A 469 -9.66 -30.55 12.80
N ARG A 470 -10.34 -31.60 12.31
CA ARG A 470 -11.45 -31.47 11.37
C ARG A 470 -12.63 -30.63 11.87
N THR A 471 -12.71 -30.32 13.16
CA THR A 471 -13.83 -29.54 13.71
C THR A 471 -13.75 -28.05 13.34
N ASN A 472 -12.54 -27.56 13.03
CA ASN A 472 -12.32 -26.17 12.66
C ASN A 472 -12.33 -25.93 11.13
N ASN A 473 -12.44 -27.01 10.33
CA ASN A 473 -12.53 -26.96 8.87
C ASN A 473 -13.86 -26.36 8.38
N ALA A 474 -14.84 -26.18 9.26
CA ALA A 474 -16.17 -25.67 8.91
C ALA A 474 -16.52 -24.40 9.71
N LYS A 475 -17.07 -23.40 9.02
CA LYS A 475 -17.61 -22.19 9.64
C LYS A 475 -18.85 -21.70 8.92
N ALA A 476 -19.79 -21.10 9.64
CA ALA A 476 -20.95 -20.44 9.07
C ALA A 476 -21.14 -19.05 9.68
N GLU A 477 -21.50 -18.08 8.85
CA GLU A 477 -21.73 -16.68 9.25
C GLU A 477 -22.99 -16.12 8.59
N SER A 478 -23.72 -15.30 9.34
CA SER A 478 -24.87 -14.56 8.82
C SER A 478 -24.40 -13.24 8.22
N LEU A 479 -24.49 -13.11 6.90
CA LEU A 479 -24.04 -11.94 6.14
C LEU A 479 -25.23 -11.15 5.62
N SER A 480 -25.14 -9.82 5.69
CA SER A 480 -26.15 -8.89 5.16
C SER A 480 -25.47 -7.82 4.30
N PRO A 481 -25.71 -7.79 2.98
CA PRO A 481 -25.19 -6.74 2.12
C PRO A 481 -25.93 -5.44 2.43
N ARG A 482 -25.20 -4.44 2.93
CA ARG A 482 -25.74 -3.09 3.16
C ARG A 482 -25.90 -2.30 1.87
#